data_AF-A0A819F9Z9-F1
#
_entry.id   AF-A0A819F9Z9-F1
#
_cell.length_a   1.000
_cell.length_b   1.000
_cell.length_c   1.000
_cell.angle_alpha   90.00
_cell.angle_beta   90.00
_cell.angle_gamma   90.00
#
_symmetry.space_group_name_H-M   'P 1'
#
loop_
_entity.id
_entity.type
_entity.pdbx_description
1 polymer ?
#
loop_
_entity_poly.entity_id
_entity_poly.type
_entity_poly.pdbx_seq_one_letter_code
_entity_poly.pdbx_strand_id
1 'polypeptide(L)'
;MKFRMILFHLVVFLFLNKIISGITSPITPRIIYKHSLQLKTNVADLWWTTNEVEKEIIFELHINTTGWIALGISPAGGMNGADLGVGWIDQSGNIHFQDRYAFDTVIPILDNTTSDWFALQGCEQNGWTAIQFKRLFDTCDIMDVSIKSGTNNLIYAYGLIDPDTDITYHETRRGSRTLSLRSYNDPSLESKFTQLDYFDVRLNNYIIPPSDTIYACKIYKTPSNYSSKRHVIANQFLIESINQDFIHHILLYECNSMTRFDDSNLFEGVCDGSVSQIQLCSINIAIAWAVGGDYMIEYPEEAGYSIGGDLDVKYYMIQIHSNNPNQISSIQYNSCWIIKIFNSILDITDSSGIRFYISNQLRQYDIGYLTFGTDIRSTSLAIPPNVQNFIV
;
A
#
# COMPACT_ATOMS: atom_id res chain seq x y z
N MET A 1 39.44 27.10 -42.81
CA MET A 1 38.54 27.79 -41.85
C MET A 1 37.30 26.93 -41.64
N LYS A 2 37.26 26.15 -40.55
CA LYS A 2 36.08 25.36 -40.15
C LYS A 2 35.33 26.17 -39.10
N PHE A 3 34.13 26.63 -39.42
CA PHE A 3 33.23 27.28 -38.46
C PHE A 3 32.64 26.22 -37.52
N ARG A 4 32.99 26.30 -36.24
CA ARG A 4 32.29 25.68 -35.11
C ARG A 4 31.07 26.54 -34.81
N MET A 5 29.87 25.97 -34.86
CA MET A 5 28.68 26.59 -34.27
C MET A 5 28.38 25.88 -32.95
N ILE A 6 28.43 26.66 -31.89
CA ILE A 6 28.31 26.30 -30.49
C ILE A 6 26.84 25.95 -30.22
N LEU A 7 26.59 24.71 -29.81
CA LEU A 7 25.29 24.27 -29.31
C LEU A 7 25.18 24.73 -27.85
N PHE A 8 24.47 25.85 -27.62
CA PHE A 8 24.08 26.29 -26.29
C PHE A 8 23.25 25.18 -25.63
N HIS A 9 23.79 24.58 -24.56
CA HIS A 9 23.03 23.71 -23.66
C HIS A 9 21.99 24.57 -22.93
N LEU A 10 20.76 24.58 -23.44
CA LEU A 10 19.60 24.91 -22.65
C LEU A 10 19.38 23.74 -21.70
N VAL A 11 19.90 23.84 -20.48
CA VAL A 11 19.50 22.98 -19.36
C VAL A 11 18.06 23.36 -19.03
N VAL A 12 17.12 22.80 -19.79
CA VAL A 12 15.72 22.74 -19.36
C VAL A 12 15.71 21.76 -18.20
N PHE A 13 15.53 22.29 -16.99
CA PHE A 13 15.06 21.52 -15.85
C PHE A 13 13.70 20.92 -16.21
N LEU A 14 13.71 19.79 -16.92
CA LEU A 14 12.60 18.85 -16.92
C LEU A 14 12.63 18.23 -15.52
N PHE A 15 11.92 18.86 -14.57
CA PHE A 15 11.34 18.09 -13.48
C PHE A 15 10.56 16.99 -14.16
N LEU A 16 11.11 15.77 -14.10
CA LEU A 16 10.42 14.55 -14.44
C LEU A 16 9.16 14.54 -13.58
N ASN A 17 8.03 14.97 -14.14
CA ASN A 17 6.74 14.40 -13.79
C ASN A 17 6.96 12.91 -13.98
N LYS A 18 7.21 12.22 -12.87
CA LYS A 18 7.10 10.77 -12.80
C LYS A 18 5.71 10.50 -13.36
N ILE A 19 5.63 10.03 -14.61
CA ILE A 19 4.38 9.59 -15.19
C ILE A 19 3.99 8.41 -14.30
N ILE A 20 3.11 8.67 -13.33
CA ILE A 20 2.57 7.65 -12.46
C ILE A 20 1.73 6.79 -13.38
N SER A 21 2.29 5.66 -13.80
CA SER A 21 1.62 4.65 -14.61
C SER A 21 0.37 4.21 -13.85
N GLY A 22 -0.81 4.65 -14.27
CA GLY A 22 -2.06 4.21 -13.68
C GLY A 22 -3.19 5.23 -13.68
N ILE A 23 -2.92 6.54 -13.49
CA ILE A 23 -3.99 7.55 -13.43
C ILE A 23 -4.70 7.67 -14.77
N THR A 24 -6.03 7.72 -14.73
CA THR A 24 -6.92 7.71 -15.91
C THR A 24 -7.77 8.96 -16.05
N SER A 25 -7.96 9.72 -14.97
CA SER A 25 -8.75 10.94 -15.01
C SER A 25 -8.16 11.97 -15.98
N PRO A 26 -8.99 12.61 -16.83
CA PRO A 26 -8.55 13.70 -17.70
C PRO A 26 -8.43 15.04 -16.97
N ILE A 27 -8.83 15.10 -15.70
CA ILE A 27 -8.77 16.31 -14.87
C ILE A 27 -7.40 16.36 -14.19
N THR A 28 -6.70 17.49 -14.33
CA THR A 28 -5.44 17.71 -13.63
C THR A 28 -5.72 18.02 -12.15
N PRO A 29 -5.03 17.34 -11.20
CA PRO A 29 -5.16 17.64 -9.78
C PRO A 29 -4.86 19.11 -9.48
N ARG A 30 -5.61 19.71 -8.57
CA ARG A 30 -5.57 21.16 -8.33
C ARG A 30 -4.30 21.64 -7.63
N ILE A 31 -3.70 20.80 -6.80
CA ILE A 31 -2.45 21.09 -6.08
C ILE A 31 -1.43 19.98 -6.32
N ILE A 32 -0.22 20.19 -5.82
CA ILE A 32 0.80 19.15 -5.79
C ILE A 32 0.52 18.27 -4.57
N TYR A 33 0.18 17.01 -4.85
CA TYR A 33 0.02 15.98 -3.83
C TYR A 33 1.31 15.19 -3.66
N LYS A 34 1.57 14.76 -2.42
CA LYS A 34 2.68 13.85 -2.12
C LYS A 34 2.40 12.44 -2.64
N HIS A 35 1.13 12.04 -2.63
CA HIS A 35 0.72 10.67 -2.92
C HIS A 35 -0.41 10.64 -3.93
N SER A 36 -0.45 9.55 -4.70
CA SER A 36 -1.58 9.22 -5.55
C SER A 36 -1.71 7.72 -5.73
N LEU A 37 -2.92 7.29 -6.06
CA LEU A 37 -3.29 5.90 -6.26
C LEU A 37 -4.50 5.82 -7.20
N GLN A 38 -4.50 4.85 -8.11
CA GLN A 38 -5.71 4.47 -8.83
C GLN A 38 -6.55 3.53 -7.96
N LEU A 39 -7.72 3.98 -7.52
CA LEU A 39 -8.66 3.17 -6.73
C LEU A 39 -9.35 2.10 -7.58
N LYS A 40 -9.67 2.42 -8.84
CA LYS A 40 -10.20 1.47 -9.83
C LYS A 40 -9.92 1.94 -11.24
N THR A 41 -9.41 1.03 -12.07
CA THR A 41 -9.01 1.31 -13.46
C THR A 41 -10.11 1.98 -14.26
N ASN A 42 -9.81 3.15 -14.83
CA ASN A 42 -10.70 4.00 -15.63
C ASN A 42 -11.95 4.52 -14.90
N VAL A 43 -12.03 4.38 -13.58
CA VAL A 43 -13.20 4.73 -12.79
C VAL A 43 -12.88 5.73 -11.69
N ALA A 44 -11.86 5.47 -10.88
CA ALA A 44 -11.60 6.28 -9.69
C ALA A 44 -10.09 6.42 -9.44
N ASP A 45 -9.64 7.67 -9.32
CA ASP A 45 -8.27 8.04 -9.00
C ASP A 45 -8.27 8.94 -7.76
N LEU A 46 -7.30 8.74 -6.87
CA LEU A 46 -7.19 9.44 -5.60
C LEU A 46 -5.80 10.05 -5.46
N TRP A 47 -5.76 11.29 -4.99
CA TRP A 47 -4.55 11.96 -4.55
C TRP A 47 -4.71 12.40 -3.11
N TRP A 48 -3.61 12.45 -2.36
CA TRP A 48 -3.63 13.03 -1.03
C TRP A 48 -2.28 13.56 -0.57
N THR A 49 -2.34 14.46 0.39
CA THR A 49 -1.18 14.98 1.11
C THR A 49 -1.57 15.22 2.56
N THR A 50 -0.60 15.03 3.44
CA THR A 50 -0.77 15.22 4.88
C THR A 50 0.07 16.39 5.37
N ASN A 51 -0.48 17.09 6.37
CA ASN A 51 0.21 18.09 7.16
C ASN A 51 0.27 17.61 8.60
N GLU A 52 1.45 17.11 8.99
CA GLU A 52 1.70 16.55 10.31
C GLU A 52 1.74 17.59 11.43
N VAL A 53 1.86 18.88 11.12
CA VAL A 53 1.82 19.95 12.13
C VAL A 53 0.37 20.27 12.49
N GLU A 54 -0.45 20.53 11.48
CA GLU A 54 -1.88 20.85 11.64
C GLU A 54 -2.75 19.60 11.85
N LYS A 55 -2.15 18.40 11.75
CA LYS A 55 -2.84 17.10 11.86
C LYS A 55 -4.02 16.98 10.92
N GLU A 56 -3.81 17.37 9.66
CA GLU A 56 -4.83 17.37 8.61
C GLU A 56 -4.39 16.57 7.38
N ILE A 57 -5.38 16.08 6.65
CA ILE A 57 -5.25 15.46 5.34
C ILE A 57 -6.10 16.20 4.32
N ILE A 58 -5.56 16.34 3.11
CA ILE A 58 -6.30 16.82 1.94
C ILE A 58 -6.31 15.70 0.93
N PHE A 59 -7.50 15.27 0.52
CA PHE A 59 -7.74 14.35 -0.57
C PHE A 59 -8.23 15.11 -1.80
N GLU A 60 -7.97 14.57 -2.98
CA GLU A 60 -8.71 14.89 -4.19
C GLU A 60 -9.09 13.59 -4.88
N LEU A 61 -10.39 13.38 -5.01
CA LEU A 61 -10.98 12.17 -5.56
C LEU A 61 -11.63 12.52 -6.88
N HIS A 62 -11.19 11.85 -7.94
CA HIS A 62 -11.79 11.94 -9.26
C HIS A 62 -12.52 10.64 -9.55
N ILE A 63 -13.80 10.72 -9.91
CA ILE A 63 -14.58 9.57 -10.35
C ILE A 63 -15.21 9.85 -11.72
N ASN A 64 -15.17 8.85 -12.60
CA ASN A 64 -15.81 8.85 -13.91
C ASN A 64 -17.33 8.75 -13.77
N THR A 65 -17.95 9.85 -13.38
CA THR A 65 -19.39 10.06 -13.24
C THR A 65 -19.73 11.54 -13.42
N THR A 66 -21.02 11.84 -13.54
CA THR A 66 -21.58 13.20 -13.52
C THR A 66 -22.60 13.36 -12.38
N GLY A 67 -22.32 12.71 -11.26
CA GLY A 67 -23.23 12.62 -10.13
C GLY A 67 -22.46 12.68 -8.83
N TRP A 68 -23.10 12.32 -7.73
CA TRP A 68 -22.44 12.38 -6.43
C TRP A 68 -21.29 11.37 -6.30
N ILE A 69 -20.24 11.78 -5.59
CA ILE A 69 -19.09 10.97 -5.22
C ILE A 69 -18.91 11.00 -3.70
N ALA A 70 -18.45 9.90 -3.14
CA ALA A 70 -18.16 9.78 -1.71
C ALA A 70 -16.79 9.16 -1.48
N LEU A 71 -16.11 9.69 -0.47
CA LEU A 71 -14.90 9.12 0.12
C LEU A 71 -15.16 8.93 1.61
N GLY A 72 -14.71 7.83 2.18
CA GLY A 72 -14.79 7.64 3.62
C GLY A 72 -13.70 6.77 4.20
N ILE A 73 -13.61 6.84 5.52
CA ILE A 73 -12.71 6.03 6.33
C ILE A 73 -13.58 5.04 7.09
N SER A 74 -13.18 3.77 7.08
CA SER A 74 -13.96 2.67 7.63
C SER A 74 -13.15 1.88 8.66
N PRO A 75 -13.78 1.40 9.75
CA PRO A 75 -13.12 0.51 10.69
C PRO A 75 -12.64 -0.81 10.04
N ALA A 76 -13.39 -1.33 9.07
CA ALA A 76 -13.16 -2.67 8.48
C ALA A 76 -13.23 -2.71 6.94
N GLY A 77 -13.24 -1.55 6.27
CA GLY A 77 -13.34 -1.45 4.81
C GLY A 77 -14.75 -1.66 4.23
N GLY A 78 -15.77 -1.74 5.10
CA GLY A 78 -17.19 -1.78 4.74
C GLY A 78 -17.95 -0.51 5.18
N MET A 79 -19.26 -0.45 4.91
CA MET A 79 -20.06 0.72 5.29
C MET A 79 -20.30 0.84 6.79
N ASN A 80 -20.39 -0.27 7.52
CA ASN A 80 -20.73 -0.22 8.95
C ASN A 80 -19.63 0.50 9.76
N GLY A 81 -20.04 1.57 10.45
CA GLY A 81 -19.19 2.48 11.21
C GLY A 81 -18.35 3.42 10.35
N ALA A 82 -18.64 3.57 9.05
CA ALA A 82 -17.84 4.41 8.17
C ALA A 82 -18.23 5.89 8.28
N ASP A 83 -17.19 6.71 8.19
CA ASP A 83 -17.19 8.15 8.29
C ASP A 83 -16.89 8.73 6.89
N LEU A 84 -17.78 9.57 6.35
CA LEU A 84 -17.94 9.80 4.92
C LEU A 84 -18.13 11.28 4.56
N GLY A 85 -17.26 11.79 3.69
CA GLY A 85 -17.54 13.00 2.92
C GLY A 85 -18.24 12.68 1.59
N VAL A 86 -19.40 13.28 1.34
CA VAL A 86 -20.17 13.11 0.10
C VAL A 86 -20.36 14.44 -0.61
N GLY A 87 -20.14 14.51 -1.91
CA GLY A 87 -20.36 15.74 -2.66
C GLY A 87 -20.66 15.54 -4.14
N TRP A 88 -21.18 16.59 -4.77
CA TRP A 88 -21.52 16.65 -6.20
C TRP A 88 -21.43 18.08 -6.73
N ILE A 89 -21.48 18.23 -8.05
CA ILE A 89 -21.38 19.52 -8.74
C ILE A 89 -22.70 19.76 -9.47
N ASP A 90 -23.45 20.78 -9.05
CA ASP A 90 -24.73 21.08 -9.70
C ASP A 90 -24.54 21.63 -11.13
N GLN A 91 -25.66 21.76 -11.85
CA GLN A 91 -25.69 22.28 -13.23
C GLN A 91 -25.15 23.72 -13.36
N SER A 92 -25.09 24.48 -12.26
CA SER A 92 -24.51 25.83 -12.22
C SER A 92 -23.01 25.81 -11.93
N GLY A 93 -22.43 24.64 -11.67
CA GLY A 93 -21.04 24.44 -11.31
C GLY A 93 -20.75 24.63 -9.83
N ASN A 94 -21.77 24.73 -8.97
CA ASN A 94 -21.56 24.86 -7.52
C ASN A 94 -21.34 23.49 -6.89
N ILE A 95 -20.44 23.46 -5.92
CA ILE A 95 -20.22 22.27 -5.10
C ILE A 95 -21.26 22.17 -3.99
N HIS A 96 -21.84 20.98 -3.86
CA HIS A 96 -22.66 20.57 -2.73
C HIS A 96 -21.90 19.50 -1.96
N PHE A 97 -21.94 19.58 -0.63
CA PHE A 97 -21.17 18.70 0.24
C PHE A 97 -21.93 18.37 1.51
N GLN A 98 -21.78 17.13 1.96
CA GLN A 98 -22.42 16.59 3.15
C GLN A 98 -21.44 15.69 3.89
N ASP A 99 -21.39 15.91 5.20
CA ASP A 99 -20.76 15.02 6.15
C ASP A 99 -21.74 13.93 6.56
N ARG A 100 -21.31 12.66 6.57
CA ARG A 100 -22.21 11.52 6.78
C ARG A 100 -21.59 10.39 7.57
N TYR A 101 -22.44 9.73 8.35
CA TYR A 101 -22.10 8.55 9.11
C TYR A 101 -22.93 7.33 8.68
N ALA A 102 -22.25 6.21 8.43
CA ALA A 102 -22.87 4.95 8.03
C ALA A 102 -22.91 3.97 9.21
N PHE A 103 -24.01 3.95 9.95
CA PHE A 103 -24.19 3.01 11.07
C PHE A 103 -24.43 1.54 10.64
N ASP A 104 -24.79 1.32 9.37
CA ASP A 104 -25.00 0.01 8.75
C ASP A 104 -24.88 0.13 7.21
N THR A 105 -25.16 -0.95 6.50
CA THR A 105 -25.25 -1.07 5.03
C THR A 105 -26.53 -0.45 4.44
N VAL A 106 -26.89 0.73 4.94
CA VAL A 106 -28.03 1.55 4.49
C VAL A 106 -27.56 2.92 4.06
N ILE A 107 -28.46 3.78 3.57
CA ILE A 107 -28.12 5.17 3.23
C ILE A 107 -27.51 5.84 4.48
N PRO A 108 -26.27 6.36 4.41
CA PRO A 108 -25.62 7.02 5.54
C PRO A 108 -26.43 8.25 5.98
N ILE A 109 -26.56 8.44 7.29
CA ILE A 109 -27.24 9.61 7.86
C ILE A 109 -26.32 10.83 7.81
N LEU A 110 -26.88 12.03 7.84
CA LEU A 110 -26.08 13.24 8.01
C LEU A 110 -25.41 13.24 9.38
N ASP A 111 -24.12 13.55 9.39
CA ASP A 111 -23.42 13.85 10.63
C ASP A 111 -23.69 15.32 11.00
N ASN A 112 -24.38 15.49 12.12
CA ASN A 112 -24.78 16.80 12.62
C ASN A 112 -24.15 17.10 13.99
N THR A 113 -23.29 16.22 14.53
CA THR A 113 -22.64 16.43 15.83
C THR A 113 -21.48 17.40 15.70
N THR A 114 -20.60 17.16 14.73
CA THR A 114 -19.58 18.10 14.28
C THR A 114 -19.44 18.01 12.76
N SER A 115 -18.95 19.08 12.12
CA SER A 115 -18.57 19.01 10.70
C SER A 115 -17.06 18.90 10.68
N ASP A 116 -16.56 17.73 10.33
CA ASP A 116 -15.15 17.37 10.36
C ASP A 116 -14.60 17.13 8.95
N TRP A 117 -15.49 16.82 7.99
CA TRP A 117 -15.19 16.89 6.58
C TRP A 117 -15.57 18.22 5.94
N PHE A 118 -14.72 18.66 5.01
CA PHE A 118 -14.96 19.86 4.23
C PHE A 118 -14.65 19.63 2.76
N ALA A 119 -15.54 20.08 1.89
CA ALA A 119 -15.21 20.30 0.49
C ALA A 119 -14.50 21.65 0.32
N LEU A 120 -13.29 21.64 -0.24
CA LEU A 120 -12.54 22.86 -0.54
C LEU A 120 -12.89 23.43 -1.92
N GLN A 121 -13.02 22.54 -2.90
CA GLN A 121 -13.32 22.88 -4.29
C GLN A 121 -13.73 21.60 -5.05
N GLY A 122 -14.38 21.78 -6.19
CA GLY A 122 -14.64 20.68 -7.11
C GLY A 122 -15.01 21.17 -8.49
N CYS A 123 -15.00 20.27 -9.45
CA CYS A 123 -15.49 20.52 -10.80
C CYS A 123 -15.96 19.25 -11.47
N GLU A 124 -16.82 19.41 -12.47
CA GLU A 124 -17.19 18.34 -13.37
C GLU A 124 -16.68 18.65 -14.77
N GLN A 125 -15.95 17.71 -15.37
CA GLN A 125 -15.39 17.89 -16.71
C GLN A 125 -15.23 16.55 -17.42
N ASN A 126 -15.62 16.48 -18.69
CA ASN A 126 -15.43 15.29 -19.54
C ASN A 126 -16.04 14.01 -18.96
N GLY A 127 -17.17 14.11 -18.25
CA GLY A 127 -17.82 12.97 -17.60
C GLY A 127 -17.17 12.52 -16.29
N TRP A 128 -16.30 13.34 -15.70
CA TRP A 128 -15.68 13.10 -14.40
C TRP A 128 -16.08 14.18 -13.40
N THR A 129 -16.45 13.75 -12.21
CA THR A 129 -16.62 14.60 -11.03
C THR A 129 -15.34 14.53 -10.19
N ALA A 130 -14.77 15.68 -9.87
CA ALA A 130 -13.57 15.83 -9.05
C ALA A 130 -13.87 16.72 -7.85
N ILE A 131 -13.59 16.24 -6.64
CA ILE A 131 -13.77 17.02 -5.41
C ILE A 131 -12.53 16.89 -4.53
N GLN A 132 -12.10 18.03 -3.98
CA GLN A 132 -11.07 18.10 -2.96
C GLN A 132 -11.73 18.11 -1.56
N PHE A 133 -11.37 17.12 -0.76
CA PHE A 133 -11.85 16.93 0.61
C PHE A 133 -10.75 17.28 1.59
N LYS A 134 -11.10 17.90 2.72
CA LYS A 134 -10.21 18.17 3.84
C LYS A 134 -10.80 17.56 5.10
N ARG A 135 -9.94 16.95 5.93
CA ARG A 135 -10.30 16.39 7.23
C ARG A 135 -9.13 16.45 8.21
N LEU A 136 -9.41 16.55 9.51
CA LEU A 136 -8.42 16.33 10.56
C LEU A 136 -8.11 14.84 10.71
N PHE A 137 -6.96 14.50 11.30
CA PHE A 137 -6.62 13.12 11.61
C PHE A 137 -7.51 12.57 12.72
N ASP A 138 -7.79 13.39 13.72
CA ASP A 138 -8.67 13.07 14.83
C ASP A 138 -9.55 14.28 15.11
N THR A 139 -10.83 14.03 15.26
CA THR A 139 -11.90 15.02 15.35
C THR A 139 -12.51 15.03 16.74
N CYS A 140 -12.19 14.02 17.56
CA CYS A 140 -12.81 13.74 18.85
C CYS A 140 -14.34 13.52 18.77
N ASP A 141 -14.90 13.28 17.59
CA ASP A 141 -16.28 12.83 17.41
C ASP A 141 -16.36 11.30 17.57
N ILE A 142 -17.43 10.82 18.18
CA ILE A 142 -17.68 9.39 18.40
C ILE A 142 -18.17 8.68 17.14
N MET A 143 -18.69 9.42 16.16
CA MET A 143 -19.13 8.87 14.87
C MET A 143 -17.98 8.78 13.86
N ASP A 144 -16.82 9.36 14.18
CA ASP A 144 -15.69 9.48 13.28
C ASP A 144 -14.64 8.38 13.45
N VAL A 145 -13.92 8.12 12.36
CA VAL A 145 -12.80 7.18 12.37
C VAL A 145 -11.47 7.95 12.36
N SER A 146 -10.67 7.85 13.42
CA SER A 146 -9.38 8.53 13.46
C SER A 146 -8.40 7.97 12.41
N ILE A 147 -7.71 8.86 11.69
CA ILE A 147 -6.62 8.54 10.77
C ILE A 147 -5.34 8.34 11.57
N LYS A 148 -4.96 7.08 11.75
CA LYS A 148 -3.76 6.72 12.52
C LYS A 148 -2.58 6.48 11.58
N SER A 149 -1.38 6.48 12.15
CA SER A 149 -0.21 5.92 11.46
C SER A 149 -0.45 4.42 11.20
N GLY A 150 0.06 3.90 10.10
CA GLY A 150 -0.21 2.53 9.67
C GLY A 150 -1.55 2.39 8.95
N THR A 151 -2.21 1.25 9.12
CA THR A 151 -3.33 0.81 8.29
C THR A 151 -4.59 1.65 8.46
N ASN A 152 -5.10 2.20 7.35
CA ASN A 152 -6.42 2.84 7.26
C ASN A 152 -7.21 2.16 6.13
N ASN A 153 -8.52 1.95 6.33
CA ASN A 153 -9.39 1.45 5.27
C ASN A 153 -10.17 2.60 4.67
N LEU A 154 -9.91 2.92 3.40
CA LEU A 154 -10.70 3.83 2.62
C LEU A 154 -11.83 3.08 1.91
N ILE A 155 -12.98 3.72 1.82
CA ILE A 155 -14.08 3.30 0.95
C ILE A 155 -14.47 4.46 0.04
N TYR A 156 -14.93 4.13 -1.16
CA TYR A 156 -15.49 5.11 -2.07
C TYR A 156 -16.77 4.56 -2.69
N ALA A 157 -17.67 5.47 -3.05
CA ALA A 157 -18.90 5.15 -3.76
C ALA A 157 -19.31 6.31 -4.65
N TYR A 158 -20.15 6.05 -5.64
CA TYR A 158 -20.66 7.10 -6.52
C TYR A 158 -22.03 6.78 -7.10
N GLY A 159 -22.81 7.84 -7.33
CA GLY A 159 -24.05 7.83 -8.08
C GLY A 159 -23.83 8.31 -9.52
N LEU A 160 -24.82 8.04 -10.37
CA LEU A 160 -24.83 8.48 -11.78
C LEU A 160 -25.52 9.83 -11.98
N ILE A 161 -26.24 10.31 -10.96
CA ILE A 161 -27.03 11.55 -11.00
C ILE A 161 -26.83 12.32 -9.70
N ASP A 162 -26.97 13.63 -9.80
CA ASP A 162 -27.00 14.51 -8.63
C ASP A 162 -28.24 14.26 -7.75
N PRO A 163 -28.10 14.36 -6.43
CA PRO A 163 -29.23 14.30 -5.51
C PRO A 163 -30.25 15.43 -5.71
N ASP A 164 -31.54 15.09 -5.87
CA ASP A 164 -32.64 16.07 -5.76
C ASP A 164 -32.99 16.34 -4.28
N THR A 165 -33.04 15.29 -3.47
CA THR A 165 -33.39 15.35 -2.04
C THR A 165 -32.36 14.65 -1.17
N ASP A 166 -31.97 13.44 -1.57
CA ASP A 166 -30.96 12.62 -0.90
C ASP A 166 -30.17 11.81 -1.94
N ILE A 167 -29.02 11.29 -1.53
CA ILE A 167 -28.14 10.48 -2.35
C ILE A 167 -28.82 9.16 -2.73
N THR A 168 -28.63 8.76 -3.98
CA THR A 168 -29.20 7.52 -4.52
C THR A 168 -28.35 6.31 -4.16
N TYR A 169 -28.90 5.10 -4.26
CA TYR A 169 -28.14 3.87 -4.02
C TYR A 169 -27.02 3.69 -5.07
N HIS A 170 -25.80 3.44 -4.60
CA HIS A 170 -24.62 3.26 -5.45
C HIS A 170 -24.56 1.90 -6.17
N GLU A 171 -25.38 0.91 -5.80
CA GLU A 171 -25.28 -0.46 -6.34
C GLU A 171 -23.84 -1.01 -6.26
N THR A 172 -23.27 -1.46 -7.38
CA THR A 172 -21.90 -1.97 -7.50
C THR A 172 -20.86 -0.87 -7.73
N ARG A 173 -21.26 0.41 -7.79
CA ARG A 173 -20.40 1.58 -8.00
C ARG A 173 -19.74 2.01 -6.69
N ARG A 174 -18.97 1.08 -6.13
CA ARG A 174 -18.25 1.25 -4.87
C ARG A 174 -16.95 0.44 -4.86
N GLY A 175 -16.09 0.72 -3.90
CA GLY A 175 -14.91 -0.09 -3.62
C GLY A 175 -14.25 0.28 -2.30
N SER A 176 -13.25 -0.48 -1.92
CA SER A 176 -12.45 -0.28 -0.72
C SER A 176 -10.97 -0.40 -1.03
N ARG A 177 -10.13 0.30 -0.26
CA ARG A 177 -8.68 0.21 -0.37
C ARG A 177 -8.05 0.38 1.01
N THR A 178 -7.12 -0.51 1.35
CA THR A 178 -6.43 -0.48 2.63
C THR A 178 -5.01 0.04 2.43
N LEU A 179 -4.67 1.18 3.03
CA LEU A 179 -3.37 1.85 2.88
C LEU A 179 -2.98 2.69 4.10
N SER A 180 -1.70 3.06 4.19
CA SER A 180 -1.23 4.02 5.20
C SER A 180 -1.33 5.45 4.71
N LEU A 181 -2.31 6.21 5.18
CA LEU A 181 -2.54 7.57 4.68
C LEU A 181 -1.42 8.57 5.04
N ARG A 182 -0.69 8.31 6.14
CA ARG A 182 0.31 9.25 6.68
C ARG A 182 1.73 9.01 6.17
N SER A 183 2.03 7.83 5.63
CA SER A 183 3.40 7.44 5.27
C SER A 183 3.52 6.61 3.97
N TYR A 184 2.48 6.63 3.12
CA TYR A 184 2.47 5.88 1.87
C TYR A 184 3.59 6.29 0.89
N ASN A 185 4.57 5.44 0.63
CA ASN A 185 5.58 5.67 -0.43
C ASN A 185 6.21 7.07 -0.38
N ASP A 186 6.51 7.60 0.81
CA ASP A 186 7.10 8.94 0.99
C ASP A 186 8.53 9.00 0.41
N PRO A 187 8.75 9.71 -0.72
CA PRO A 187 10.07 9.80 -1.33
C PRO A 187 11.10 10.53 -0.46
N SER A 188 10.63 11.39 0.47
CA SER A 188 11.52 12.09 1.39
C SER A 188 12.17 11.13 2.37
N LEU A 189 11.45 10.09 2.80
CA LEU A 189 11.99 9.03 3.65
C LEU A 189 13.04 8.22 2.89
N GLU A 190 12.74 7.82 1.64
CA GLU A 190 13.69 7.10 0.78
C GLU A 190 15.00 7.89 0.61
N SER A 191 14.90 9.22 0.41
CA SER A 191 16.06 10.09 0.19
C SER A 191 17.07 10.06 1.34
N LYS A 192 16.62 9.88 2.59
CA LYS A 192 17.49 9.80 3.78
C LYS A 192 18.49 8.64 3.71
N PHE A 193 18.13 7.54 3.04
CA PHE A 193 18.90 6.30 3.03
C PHE A 193 19.56 6.02 1.68
N THR A 194 19.38 6.88 0.68
CA THR A 194 19.93 6.72 -0.69
C THR A 194 21.45 6.56 -0.75
N GLN A 195 22.18 7.07 0.24
CA GLN A 195 23.65 7.01 0.30
C GLN A 195 24.19 5.80 1.08
N LEU A 196 23.31 5.00 1.69
CA LEU A 196 23.71 3.84 2.47
C LEU A 196 23.86 2.59 1.62
N ASP A 197 24.72 1.68 2.08
CA ASP A 197 24.74 0.32 1.57
C ASP A 197 23.39 -0.35 1.80
N TYR A 198 22.96 -1.19 0.86
CA TYR A 198 21.74 -1.98 1.01
C TYR A 198 21.90 -3.39 0.46
N PHE A 199 21.00 -4.29 0.87
CA PHE A 199 20.81 -5.57 0.22
C PHE A 199 19.32 -5.92 0.13
N ASP A 200 18.96 -6.69 -0.90
CA ASP A 200 17.59 -7.04 -1.22
C ASP A 200 17.34 -8.53 -1.02
N VAL A 201 16.18 -8.85 -0.46
CA VAL A 201 15.62 -10.20 -0.27
C VAL A 201 14.30 -10.23 -1.02
N ARG A 202 14.23 -10.87 -2.19
CA ARG A 202 13.10 -10.72 -3.14
C ARG A 202 12.76 -12.00 -3.90
N LEU A 203 11.53 -12.17 -4.33
CA LEU A 203 11.28 -13.21 -5.34
C LEU A 203 12.01 -12.86 -6.66
N ASN A 204 12.33 -13.89 -7.45
CA ASN A 204 12.99 -13.73 -8.74
C ASN A 204 12.01 -14.06 -9.86
N ASN A 205 11.21 -13.07 -10.25
CA ASN A 205 10.22 -13.20 -11.32
C ASN A 205 9.32 -14.44 -11.14
N TYR A 206 8.84 -14.65 -9.91
CA TYR A 206 8.02 -15.78 -9.53
C TYR A 206 6.65 -15.69 -10.18
N ILE A 207 6.19 -16.71 -10.89
CA ILE A 207 4.87 -16.71 -11.53
C ILE A 207 3.79 -16.92 -10.46
N ILE A 208 2.92 -15.93 -10.27
CA ILE A 208 1.73 -16.06 -9.41
C ILE A 208 0.72 -16.99 -10.13
N PRO A 209 0.42 -18.18 -9.59
CA PRO A 209 -0.54 -19.07 -10.20
C PRO A 209 -1.98 -18.54 -10.14
N PRO A 210 -2.88 -19.01 -11.02
CA PRO A 210 -4.31 -18.74 -10.96
C PRO A 210 -4.97 -19.56 -9.84
N SER A 211 -4.61 -19.28 -8.59
CA SER A 211 -5.15 -19.91 -7.39
C SER A 211 -5.59 -18.84 -6.40
N ASP A 212 -6.68 -19.08 -5.68
CA ASP A 212 -7.26 -18.11 -4.74
C ASP A 212 -6.22 -17.52 -3.77
N THR A 213 -5.37 -18.37 -3.19
CA THR A 213 -4.30 -17.96 -2.28
C THR A 213 -3.03 -18.74 -2.59
N ILE A 214 -1.89 -18.06 -2.61
CA ILE A 214 -0.57 -18.68 -2.78
C ILE A 214 0.43 -18.07 -1.81
N TYR A 215 1.29 -18.92 -1.27
CA TYR A 215 2.43 -18.53 -0.44
C TYR A 215 3.69 -18.93 -1.19
N ALA A 216 4.47 -17.96 -1.62
CA ALA A 216 5.77 -18.18 -2.26
C ALA A 216 6.88 -18.00 -1.22
N CYS A 217 7.80 -18.96 -1.14
CA CYS A 217 8.91 -18.98 -0.21
C CYS A 217 10.24 -18.95 -0.95
N LYS A 218 11.21 -18.20 -0.43
CA LYS A 218 12.58 -18.20 -0.93
C LYS A 218 13.60 -18.09 0.19
N ILE A 219 14.65 -18.90 0.11
CA ILE A 219 15.75 -18.92 1.07
C ILE A 219 16.86 -17.99 0.60
N TYR A 220 17.38 -17.23 1.54
CA TYR A 220 18.42 -16.24 1.34
C TYR A 220 19.58 -16.47 2.29
N LYS A 221 20.80 -16.32 1.78
CA LYS A 221 21.98 -16.21 2.64
C LYS A 221 22.27 -14.73 2.91
N THR A 222 22.70 -14.45 4.14
CA THR A 222 23.29 -13.14 4.49
C THR A 222 24.46 -12.82 3.53
N PRO A 223 24.62 -11.56 3.07
CA PRO A 223 25.72 -11.18 2.19
C PRO A 223 27.09 -11.60 2.73
N SER A 224 27.92 -12.19 1.88
CA SER A 224 29.21 -12.79 2.27
C SER A 224 30.24 -11.78 2.74
N ASN A 225 30.09 -10.51 2.37
CA ASN A 225 30.94 -9.40 2.79
C ASN A 225 30.64 -8.91 4.22
N TYR A 226 29.60 -9.44 4.89
CA TYR A 226 29.27 -9.09 6.28
C TYR A 226 29.94 -10.06 7.27
N SER A 227 31.28 -10.11 7.22
CA SER A 227 32.09 -10.95 8.11
C SER A 227 32.09 -10.48 9.58
N SER A 228 31.80 -9.21 9.81
CA SER A 228 31.53 -8.64 11.13
C SER A 228 30.06 -8.23 11.24
N LYS A 229 29.59 -8.07 12.48
CA LYS A 229 28.26 -7.57 12.79
C LYS A 229 28.02 -6.20 12.15
N ARG A 230 26.83 -6.02 11.58
CA ARG A 230 26.30 -4.79 11.00
C ARG A 230 24.90 -4.56 11.55
N HIS A 231 24.43 -3.32 11.45
CA HIS A 231 23.07 -2.96 11.81
C HIS A 231 22.30 -2.52 10.58
N VAL A 232 21.16 -3.14 10.36
CA VAL A 232 20.09 -2.59 9.54
C VAL A 232 19.41 -1.50 10.37
N ILE A 233 19.18 -0.33 9.77
CA ILE A 233 18.55 0.83 10.43
C ILE A 233 17.25 1.29 9.76
N ALA A 234 16.94 0.74 8.60
CA ALA A 234 15.65 0.87 7.97
C ALA A 234 15.41 -0.32 7.03
N ASN A 235 14.15 -0.64 6.80
CA ASN A 235 13.74 -1.57 5.74
C ASN A 235 12.69 -0.95 4.84
N GLN A 236 12.67 -1.34 3.57
CA GLN A 236 11.66 -0.94 2.59
C GLN A 236 11.05 -2.19 1.94
N PHE A 237 9.71 -2.26 1.91
CA PHE A 237 8.97 -3.26 1.18
C PHE A 237 8.88 -2.86 -0.29
N LEU A 238 9.47 -3.69 -1.14
CA LEU A 238 9.53 -3.50 -2.58
C LEU A 238 8.34 -4.24 -3.19
N ILE A 239 7.23 -3.56 -3.45
CA ILE A 239 6.04 -4.15 -4.09
C ILE A 239 5.86 -3.49 -5.46
N GLU A 240 5.78 -4.32 -6.48
CA GLU A 240 5.57 -3.85 -7.85
C GLU A 240 4.16 -3.27 -8.00
N SER A 241 4.04 -2.13 -8.69
CA SER A 241 2.75 -1.43 -8.83
C SER A 241 1.66 -2.33 -9.41
N ILE A 242 2.02 -3.21 -10.33
CA ILE A 242 1.12 -4.19 -10.96
C ILE A 242 0.65 -5.30 -10.01
N ASN A 243 1.41 -5.58 -8.95
CA ASN A 243 1.12 -6.64 -7.98
C ASN A 243 0.47 -6.13 -6.70
N GLN A 244 0.27 -4.81 -6.55
CA GLN A 244 -0.28 -4.21 -5.32
C GLN A 244 -1.64 -4.78 -4.89
N ASP A 245 -2.45 -5.24 -5.85
CA ASP A 245 -3.75 -5.85 -5.57
C ASP A 245 -3.68 -7.35 -5.27
N PHE A 246 -2.53 -7.97 -5.52
CA PHE A 246 -2.30 -9.39 -5.24
C PHE A 246 -1.58 -9.59 -3.91
N ILE A 247 -0.53 -8.80 -3.62
CA ILE A 247 0.31 -9.02 -2.44
C ILE A 247 -0.46 -8.67 -1.16
N HIS A 248 -0.73 -9.69 -0.34
CA HIS A 248 -1.49 -9.54 0.88
C HIS A 248 -0.59 -9.38 2.12
N HIS A 249 0.50 -10.14 2.23
CA HIS A 249 1.51 -9.94 3.27
C HIS A 249 2.89 -10.45 2.85
N ILE A 250 3.94 -9.88 3.45
CA ILE A 250 5.34 -10.25 3.27
C ILE A 250 5.93 -10.51 4.66
N LEU A 251 6.51 -11.70 4.86
CA LEU A 251 7.17 -12.09 6.10
C LEU A 251 8.62 -12.44 5.82
N LEU A 252 9.52 -11.97 6.69
CA LEU A 252 10.89 -12.47 6.78
C LEU A 252 11.02 -13.34 8.03
N TYR A 253 11.49 -14.56 7.82
CA TYR A 253 11.85 -15.46 8.90
C TYR A 253 13.36 -15.59 9.03
N GLU A 254 13.82 -15.68 10.27
CA GLU A 254 15.15 -16.12 10.62
C GLU A 254 15.21 -17.65 10.65
N CYS A 255 16.14 -18.23 9.92
CA CYS A 255 16.42 -19.66 10.03
C CYS A 255 17.13 -19.98 11.34
N ASN A 256 17.07 -21.24 11.77
CA ASN A 256 17.86 -21.70 12.93
C ASN A 256 19.35 -21.34 12.75
N SER A 257 19.99 -20.77 13.78
CA SER A 257 21.36 -20.26 13.74
C SER A 257 22.42 -21.32 13.40
N MET A 258 22.14 -22.60 13.69
CA MET A 258 23.01 -23.73 13.37
C MET A 258 22.85 -24.23 11.92
N THR A 259 21.83 -23.75 11.20
CA THR A 259 21.55 -24.17 9.82
C THR A 259 22.70 -23.82 8.89
N ARG A 260 23.09 -24.79 8.06
CA ARG A 260 24.05 -24.62 6.96
C ARG A 260 23.46 -25.28 5.71
N PHE A 261 23.13 -24.47 4.71
CA PHE A 261 22.61 -24.95 3.44
C PHE A 261 23.71 -24.98 2.38
N ASP A 262 23.45 -25.71 1.30
CA ASP A 262 24.22 -25.57 0.07
C ASP A 262 23.77 -24.29 -0.65
N ASP A 263 24.64 -23.29 -0.68
CA ASP A 263 24.36 -21.99 -1.28
C ASP A 263 24.03 -22.07 -2.78
N SER A 264 24.44 -23.14 -3.46
CA SER A 264 24.11 -23.36 -4.87
C SER A 264 22.69 -23.88 -5.10
N ASN A 265 22.00 -24.28 -4.03
CA ASN A 265 20.69 -24.91 -4.10
C ASN A 265 19.74 -24.39 -3.00
N LEU A 266 19.63 -23.06 -2.90
CA LEU A 266 18.66 -22.41 -2.01
C LEU A 266 17.26 -22.47 -2.63
N PHE A 267 16.27 -22.83 -1.81
CA PHE A 267 14.90 -23.03 -2.27
C PHE A 267 14.24 -21.72 -2.74
N GLU A 268 13.50 -21.78 -3.85
CA GLU A 268 12.52 -20.79 -4.29
C GLU A 268 11.31 -21.53 -4.90
N GLY A 269 10.10 -21.27 -4.41
CA GLY A 269 8.91 -21.99 -4.86
C GLY A 269 7.70 -21.80 -3.95
N VAL A 270 6.70 -22.67 -4.10
CA VAL A 270 5.55 -22.70 -3.20
C VAL A 270 6.01 -23.06 -1.79
N CYS A 271 5.51 -22.37 -0.78
CA CYS A 271 5.78 -22.68 0.62
C CYS A 271 5.19 -24.05 0.98
N ASP A 272 6.01 -25.10 0.90
CA ASP A 272 5.65 -26.46 1.31
C ASP A 272 6.38 -26.83 2.61
N GLY A 273 5.61 -27.05 3.67
CA GLY A 273 6.13 -27.48 4.98
C GLY A 273 6.80 -28.85 4.98
N SER A 274 6.73 -29.63 3.88
CA SER A 274 7.49 -30.87 3.70
C SER A 274 8.96 -30.62 3.31
N VAL A 275 9.28 -29.42 2.80
CA VAL A 275 10.64 -29.05 2.36
C VAL A 275 11.51 -28.75 3.58
N SER A 276 12.64 -29.45 3.70
CA SER A 276 13.54 -29.35 4.85
C SER A 276 14.07 -27.93 5.10
N GLN A 277 14.41 -27.18 4.04
CA GLN A 277 14.87 -25.79 4.19
C GLN A 277 13.78 -24.89 4.78
N ILE A 278 12.52 -25.07 4.37
CA ILE A 278 11.38 -24.31 4.90
C ILE A 278 11.14 -24.66 6.36
N GLN A 279 11.15 -25.95 6.72
CA GLN A 279 10.96 -26.40 8.10
C GLN A 279 11.93 -25.71 9.07
N LEU A 280 13.21 -25.60 8.69
CA LEU A 280 14.27 -25.00 9.49
C LEU A 280 14.16 -23.47 9.65
N CYS A 281 13.29 -22.82 8.88
CA CYS A 281 13.11 -21.38 8.86
C CYS A 281 11.69 -20.92 9.21
N SER A 282 10.73 -21.82 9.44
CA SER A 282 9.30 -21.48 9.54
C SER A 282 8.81 -21.02 10.93
N ILE A 283 9.71 -20.67 11.86
CA ILE A 283 9.35 -20.39 13.26
C ILE A 283 9.53 -18.93 13.64
N ASN A 284 10.71 -18.36 13.40
CA ASN A 284 11.09 -17.06 13.94
C ASN A 284 10.81 -15.95 12.93
N ILE A 285 9.66 -15.28 13.04
CA ILE A 285 9.35 -14.10 12.23
C ILE A 285 10.17 -12.92 12.75
N ALA A 286 11.05 -12.38 11.91
CA ALA A 286 11.77 -11.14 12.21
C ALA A 286 11.02 -9.92 11.69
N ILE A 287 10.48 -9.97 10.47
CA ILE A 287 9.85 -8.79 9.87
C ILE A 287 8.52 -9.19 9.24
N ALA A 288 7.52 -8.33 9.40
CA ALA A 288 6.20 -8.53 8.85
C ALA A 288 5.68 -7.24 8.21
N TRP A 289 5.02 -7.40 7.07
CA TRP A 289 4.20 -6.38 6.44
C TRP A 289 2.92 -7.03 5.94
N ALA A 290 1.81 -6.30 6.02
CA ALA A 290 0.53 -6.69 5.47
C ALA A 290 -0.10 -5.49 4.75
N VAL A 291 -1.16 -5.73 3.96
CA VAL A 291 -1.87 -4.68 3.22
C VAL A 291 -2.14 -3.47 4.13
N GLY A 292 -1.70 -2.31 3.64
CA GLY A 292 -1.79 -1.02 4.30
C GLY A 292 -0.80 -0.74 5.43
N GLY A 293 0.17 -1.62 5.64
CA GLY A 293 1.39 -1.27 6.38
C GLY A 293 2.26 -0.28 5.62
N ASP A 294 3.15 0.41 6.34
CA ASP A 294 4.09 1.35 5.73
C ASP A 294 5.07 0.62 4.81
N TYR A 295 5.33 1.22 3.65
CA TYR A 295 6.30 0.68 2.68
C TYR A 295 7.73 0.80 3.17
N MET A 296 8.00 1.67 4.13
CA MET A 296 9.33 1.89 4.65
C MET A 296 9.26 2.15 6.15
N ILE A 297 10.14 1.48 6.89
CA ILE A 297 10.21 1.54 8.35
C ILE A 297 11.63 1.98 8.73
N GLU A 298 11.74 3.13 9.38
CA GLU A 298 12.98 3.62 10.01
C GLU A 298 13.02 3.11 11.46
N TYR A 299 14.15 2.54 11.88
CA TYR A 299 14.33 2.03 13.23
C TYR A 299 14.81 3.11 14.20
N PRO A 300 14.52 2.99 15.52
CA PRO A 300 14.92 3.97 16.55
C PRO A 300 16.42 4.28 16.52
N GLU A 301 16.81 5.54 16.72
CA GLU A 301 18.21 6.01 16.59
C GLU A 301 19.21 5.20 17.45
N GLU A 302 18.76 4.66 18.58
CA GLU A 302 19.54 3.89 19.54
C GLU A 302 19.68 2.40 19.20
N ALA A 303 18.88 1.85 18.27
CA ALA A 303 18.81 0.41 18.02
C ALA A 303 18.83 0.05 16.52
N GLY A 304 19.50 -1.06 16.17
CA GLY A 304 19.55 -1.60 14.83
C GLY A 304 19.31 -3.10 14.81
N TYR A 305 18.76 -3.62 13.71
CA TYR A 305 18.59 -5.07 13.55
C TYR A 305 19.93 -5.69 13.16
N SER A 306 20.41 -6.64 13.96
CA SER A 306 21.74 -7.23 13.83
C SER A 306 21.80 -8.22 12.68
N ILE A 307 22.81 -8.06 11.81
CA ILE A 307 23.12 -9.02 10.75
C ILE A 307 24.63 -9.23 10.62
N GLY A 308 25.03 -10.40 10.13
CA GLY A 308 26.43 -10.73 9.84
C GLY A 308 27.23 -11.12 11.08
N GLY A 309 28.54 -11.34 10.92
CA GLY A 309 29.35 -11.92 12.00
C GLY A 309 28.90 -13.34 12.38
N ASP A 310 29.55 -13.95 13.37
CA ASP A 310 29.35 -15.37 13.70
C ASP A 310 28.17 -15.69 14.61
N LEU A 311 27.63 -14.67 15.28
CA LEU A 311 26.53 -14.81 16.24
C LEU A 311 25.15 -14.71 15.58
N ASP A 312 25.03 -13.98 14.47
CA ASP A 312 23.75 -13.78 13.79
C ASP A 312 23.42 -14.96 12.87
N VAL A 313 22.13 -15.10 12.56
CA VAL A 313 21.65 -16.14 11.65
C VAL A 313 22.24 -15.97 10.27
N LYS A 314 22.56 -17.09 9.62
CA LYS A 314 23.22 -17.07 8.30
C LYS A 314 22.22 -17.05 7.16
N TYR A 315 21.02 -17.58 7.40
CA TYR A 315 19.98 -17.72 6.39
C TYR A 315 18.67 -17.10 6.87
N TYR A 316 17.93 -16.58 5.91
CA TYR A 316 16.59 -16.06 6.07
C TYR A 316 15.66 -16.73 5.07
N MET A 317 14.37 -16.75 5.38
CA MET A 317 13.33 -17.14 4.43
C MET A 317 12.37 -15.99 4.25
N ILE A 318 12.19 -15.51 3.02
CA ILE A 318 11.07 -14.62 2.71
C ILE A 318 9.86 -15.47 2.31
N GLN A 319 8.69 -15.11 2.84
CA GLN A 319 7.40 -15.65 2.45
C GLN A 319 6.53 -14.49 1.96
N ILE A 320 5.98 -14.62 0.76
CA ILE A 320 5.03 -13.65 0.19
C ILE A 320 3.71 -14.36 -0.04
N HIS A 321 2.66 -13.85 0.59
CA HIS A 321 1.29 -14.31 0.38
C HIS A 321 0.61 -13.41 -0.66
N SER A 322 0.14 -14.02 -1.73
CA SER A 322 -0.66 -13.37 -2.75
C SER A 322 -2.09 -13.92 -2.77
N ASN A 323 -3.07 -13.02 -2.85
CA ASN A 323 -4.48 -13.33 -2.97
C ASN A 323 -4.92 -13.05 -4.42
N ASN A 324 -5.40 -14.08 -5.12
CA ASN A 324 -5.87 -14.00 -6.50
C ASN A 324 -7.28 -14.64 -6.61
N PRO A 325 -8.30 -14.04 -5.97
CA PRO A 325 -9.64 -14.63 -5.88
C PRO A 325 -10.36 -14.75 -7.23
N ASN A 326 -9.91 -14.00 -8.24
CA ASN A 326 -10.42 -14.07 -9.60
C ASN A 326 -9.65 -15.08 -10.47
N GLN A 327 -8.66 -15.78 -9.90
CA GLN A 327 -7.82 -16.79 -10.56
C GLN A 327 -7.27 -16.30 -11.90
N ILE A 328 -6.83 -15.04 -11.94
CA ILE A 328 -6.31 -14.41 -13.15
C ILE A 328 -4.94 -15.02 -13.44
N SER A 329 -4.74 -15.57 -14.63
CA SER A 329 -3.47 -16.16 -15.06
C SER A 329 -2.57 -15.17 -15.79
N SER A 330 -3.11 -14.06 -16.29
CA SER A 330 -2.37 -13.11 -17.12
C SER A 330 -3.00 -11.71 -17.10
N ILE A 331 -2.18 -10.68 -17.23
CA ILE A 331 -2.64 -9.29 -17.34
C ILE A 331 -2.55 -8.82 -18.79
N GLN A 332 -3.65 -8.26 -19.30
CA GLN A 332 -3.68 -7.66 -20.63
C GLN A 332 -3.24 -6.19 -20.54
N TYR A 333 -2.12 -5.86 -21.20
CA TYR A 333 -1.67 -4.48 -21.32
C TYR A 333 -2.45 -3.74 -22.41
N ASN A 334 -3.29 -2.78 -22.00
CA ASN A 334 -3.85 -1.79 -22.91
C ASN A 334 -3.00 -0.50 -22.86
N SER A 335 -1.80 -0.52 -23.44
CA SER A 335 -0.98 0.69 -23.57
C SER A 335 -1.46 1.52 -24.76
N CYS A 336 -1.80 2.79 -24.54
CA CYS A 336 -2.13 3.74 -25.61
C CYS A 336 -0.93 4.15 -26.48
N TRP A 337 0.31 3.88 -26.04
CA TRP A 337 1.53 4.44 -26.66
C TRP A 337 2.54 3.38 -27.15
N ILE A 338 2.33 2.11 -26.81
CA ILE A 338 3.03 1.01 -27.48
C ILE A 338 2.14 0.61 -28.65
N ILE A 339 2.67 0.75 -29.86
CA ILE A 339 2.05 0.33 -31.11
C ILE A 339 1.27 -0.99 -30.87
N LYS A 340 0.00 -1.04 -31.29
CA LYS A 340 -0.91 -2.20 -31.29
C LYS A 340 -0.41 -3.40 -32.13
N ILE A 341 0.89 -3.68 -32.14
CA ILE A 341 1.52 -4.82 -32.82
C ILE A 341 1.74 -5.98 -31.86
N PHE A 342 1.68 -5.79 -30.54
CA PHE A 342 1.76 -6.88 -29.57
C PHE A 342 0.64 -6.80 -28.52
N ASN A 343 -0.46 -7.52 -28.75
CA ASN A 343 -1.34 -7.96 -27.66
C ASN A 343 -0.59 -9.05 -26.87
N SER A 344 0.39 -8.65 -26.07
CA SER A 344 1.15 -9.57 -25.23
C SER A 344 0.31 -9.96 -24.01
N ILE A 345 -0.13 -11.21 -23.97
CA ILE A 345 -0.60 -11.85 -22.74
C ILE A 345 0.67 -12.17 -21.95
N LEU A 346 0.86 -11.54 -20.80
CA LEU A 346 2.00 -11.79 -19.91
C LEU A 346 1.49 -12.47 -18.64
N ASP A 347 2.20 -13.51 -18.22
CA ASP A 347 2.00 -14.12 -16.91
C ASP A 347 2.17 -13.07 -15.82
N ILE A 348 1.42 -13.21 -14.73
CA ILE A 348 1.58 -12.36 -13.57
C ILE A 348 2.82 -12.84 -12.83
N THR A 349 3.90 -12.07 -12.90
CA THR A 349 5.14 -12.38 -12.18
C THR A 349 5.34 -11.43 -11.01
N ASP A 350 5.96 -11.95 -9.96
CA ASP A 350 6.27 -11.23 -8.75
C ASP A 350 7.77 -11.28 -8.45
N SER A 351 8.33 -10.09 -8.33
CA SER A 351 9.67 -9.86 -7.82
C SER A 351 9.62 -9.05 -6.52
N SER A 352 8.49 -9.03 -5.81
CA SER A 352 8.38 -8.28 -4.56
C SER A 352 9.33 -8.79 -3.47
N GLY A 353 9.58 -7.96 -2.45
CA GLY A 353 10.37 -8.36 -1.29
C GLY A 353 10.74 -7.23 -0.36
N ILE A 354 11.92 -7.32 0.26
CA ILE A 354 12.40 -6.38 1.27
C ILE A 354 13.82 -5.90 0.92
N ARG A 355 14.04 -4.60 1.03
CA ARG A 355 15.35 -3.96 1.02
C ARG A 355 15.76 -3.58 2.43
N PHE A 356 17.01 -3.86 2.78
CA PHE A 356 17.60 -3.50 4.06
C PHE A 356 18.67 -2.44 3.89
N TYR A 357 18.55 -1.33 4.62
CA TYR A 357 19.55 -0.26 4.63
C TYR A 357 20.51 -0.44 5.79
N ILE A 358 21.80 -0.53 5.47
CA ILE A 358 22.87 -0.86 6.40
C ILE A 358 23.52 0.41 6.92
N SER A 359 23.67 0.50 8.24
CA SER A 359 24.41 1.56 8.88
C SER A 359 25.93 1.37 8.70
N ASN A 360 26.63 2.50 8.60
CA ASN A 360 28.09 2.56 8.65
C ASN A 360 28.65 2.37 10.07
N GLN A 361 27.81 2.51 11.10
CA GLN A 361 28.18 2.39 12.51
C GLN A 361 27.15 1.54 13.27
N LEU A 362 27.62 0.78 14.25
CA LEU A 362 26.73 0.06 15.15
C LEU A 362 26.01 1.07 16.06
N ARG A 363 24.70 0.91 16.20
CA ARG A 363 23.89 1.57 17.22
C ARG A 363 24.10 0.91 18.58
N GLN A 364 23.59 1.54 19.63
CA GLN A 364 23.82 1.12 21.01
C GLN A 364 23.21 -0.26 21.32
N TYR A 365 22.05 -0.56 20.74
CA TYR A 365 21.27 -1.76 21.03
C TYR A 365 20.95 -2.57 19.78
N ASP A 366 20.66 -3.86 19.99
CA ASP A 366 20.12 -4.75 18.97
C ASP A 366 18.59 -4.77 19.06
N ILE A 367 17.93 -4.74 17.91
CA ILE A 367 16.50 -4.97 17.80
C ILE A 367 16.24 -6.47 17.91
N GLY A 368 15.30 -6.83 18.79
CA GLY A 368 14.69 -8.15 18.85
C GLY A 368 13.20 -8.06 18.55
N TYR A 369 12.64 -9.16 18.04
CA TYR A 369 11.22 -9.28 17.76
C TYR A 369 10.56 -10.28 18.72
N LEU A 370 9.37 -9.95 19.17
CA LEU A 370 8.58 -10.79 20.06
C LEU A 370 7.17 -10.94 19.47
N THR A 371 6.85 -12.16 19.05
CA THR A 371 5.54 -12.51 18.51
C THR A 371 4.64 -13.01 19.62
N PHE A 372 3.46 -12.38 19.78
CA PHE A 372 2.42 -12.81 20.71
C PHE A 372 1.20 -13.29 19.92
N GLY A 373 0.58 -14.37 20.37
CA GLY A 373 -0.64 -14.89 19.78
C GLY A 373 -0.76 -16.40 19.95
N THR A 374 -1.74 -16.98 19.27
CA THR A 374 -1.93 -18.43 19.20
C THR A 374 -1.27 -19.00 17.95
N ASP A 375 -0.64 -20.16 18.07
CA ASP A 375 -0.10 -20.88 16.91
C ASP A 375 -1.23 -21.20 15.91
N ILE A 376 -1.08 -20.77 14.66
CA ILE A 376 -2.06 -21.01 13.58
C ILE A 376 -2.27 -22.50 13.28
N ARG A 377 -1.34 -23.37 13.69
CA ARG A 377 -1.46 -24.82 13.57
C ARG A 377 -2.28 -25.44 14.71
N SER A 378 -2.55 -24.67 15.77
CA SER A 378 -3.38 -25.12 16.87
C SER A 378 -4.85 -25.05 16.47
N THR A 379 -5.51 -26.20 16.42
CA THR A 379 -6.96 -26.30 16.29
C THR A 379 -7.70 -26.07 17.61
N SER A 380 -6.96 -25.74 18.68
CA SER A 380 -7.53 -25.57 20.03
C SER A 380 -8.29 -24.25 20.18
N LEU A 381 -8.03 -23.28 19.31
CA LEU A 381 -8.74 -22.00 19.28
C LEU A 381 -9.75 -22.01 18.12
N ALA A 382 -11.03 -21.88 18.45
CA ALA A 382 -12.10 -21.72 17.48
C ALA A 382 -13.11 -20.68 17.98
N ILE A 383 -13.52 -19.79 17.09
CA ILE A 383 -14.58 -18.81 17.36
C ILE A 383 -15.92 -19.44 16.95
N PRO A 384 -16.89 -19.62 17.87
CA PRO A 384 -18.19 -20.17 17.51
C PRO A 384 -18.91 -19.31 16.47
N PRO A 385 -19.69 -19.91 15.54
CA PRO A 385 -20.45 -19.12 14.57
C PRO A 385 -21.51 -18.26 15.27
N ASN A 386 -21.85 -17.12 14.67
CA ASN A 386 -22.90 -16.18 15.11
C ASN A 386 -22.67 -15.48 16.46
N VAL A 387 -21.44 -15.46 16.98
CA VAL A 387 -21.09 -14.63 18.14
C VAL A 387 -20.89 -13.18 17.70
N GLN A 388 -21.54 -12.24 18.38
CA GLN A 388 -21.37 -10.80 18.09
C GLN A 388 -20.02 -10.28 18.58
N ASN A 389 -19.50 -10.82 19.68
CA ASN A 389 -18.21 -10.47 20.26
C ASN A 389 -17.55 -11.72 20.82
N PHE A 390 -16.26 -11.90 20.55
CA PHE A 390 -15.43 -12.98 21.08
C PHE A 390 -14.01 -12.44 21.29
N ILE A 391 -13.41 -12.75 22.45
CA ILE A 391 -12.07 -12.30 22.80
C ILE A 391 -11.18 -13.53 22.86
N VAL A 392 -10.07 -13.47 22.14
CA VAL A 392 -9.01 -14.49 22.10
C VAL A 392 -7.90 -14.10 23.07
#